data_AF-A0A8E0RUV9-F1
#
_entry.id   AF-A0A8E0RUV9-F1
#
_cell.length_a   1.000
_cell.length_b   1.000
_cell.length_c   1.000
_cell.angle_alpha   90.00
_cell.angle_beta   90.00
_cell.angle_gamma   90.00
#
_symmetry.space_group_name_H-M   'P 1'
#
loop_
_entity.id
_entity.type
_entity.pdbx_description
1 polymer ?
#
loop_
_entity_poly.entity_id
_entity_poly.type
_entity_poly.pdbx_seq_one_letter_code
_entity_poly.pdbx_strand_id
1 'polypeptide(L)' 'MLSVQEIMVLLPTEELKEKISKVFEKYDVNKDGQIDKQELIKMMKSANQFDRDE' A
#
# COMPACT_ATOMS: atom_id res chain seq x y z
N MET A 1 6.04 11.99 -2.64
CA MET A 1 4.94 11.01 -2.75
C MET A 1 5.49 9.81 -3.50
N LEU A 2 5.11 8.60 -3.12
CA LEU A 2 5.43 7.41 -3.92
C LEU A 2 4.23 7.08 -4.79
N SER A 3 4.41 7.09 -6.11
CA SER A 3 3.37 6.72 -7.06
C SER A 3 3.27 5.19 -7.18
N VAL A 4 2.05 4.66 -7.16
CA VAL A 4 1.78 3.22 -7.42
C VAL A 4 2.40 2.79 -8.72
N GLN A 5 2.27 3.63 -9.74
CA GLN A 5 2.64 3.27 -11.10
C GLN A 5 4.14 3.04 -11.22
N GLU A 6 4.96 3.82 -10.49
CA GLU A 6 6.41 3.64 -10.46
C GLU A 6 6.81 2.37 -9.71
N ILE A 7 6.16 2.08 -8.58
CA ILE A 7 6.39 0.83 -7.83
C ILE A 7 5.99 -0.38 -8.67
N MET A 8 4.83 -0.33 -9.34
CA MET A 8 4.28 -1.45 -10.09
C MET A 8 5.12 -1.83 -11.32
N VAL A 9 5.89 -0.87 -11.87
CA VAL A 9 6.88 -1.12 -12.94
C VAL A 9 8.13 -1.85 -12.42
N LEU A 10 8.49 -1.68 -11.15
CA LEU A 10 9.67 -2.30 -10.53
C LEU A 10 9.41 -3.72 -10.02
N LEU A 11 8.16 -4.18 -9.96
CA LEU A 11 7.81 -5.52 -9.48
C LEU A 11 7.93 -6.55 -10.61
N PRO A 12 8.78 -7.60 -10.44
CA PRO A 12 9.08 -8.55 -11.51
C PRO A 12 7.96 -9.57 -11.77
N THR A 13 6.96 -9.69 -10.88
CA THR A 13 5.94 -10.74 -10.94
C THR A 13 4.53 -10.19 -10.75
N GLU A 14 3.56 -10.78 -11.47
CA GLU A 14 2.14 -10.38 -11.37
C GLU A 14 1.56 -10.62 -9.97
N GLU A 15 1.96 -11.70 -9.28
CA GLU A 15 1.49 -11.98 -7.92
C GLU A 15 1.84 -10.83 -6.95
N LEU A 16 3.03 -10.25 -7.09
CA LEU A 16 3.47 -9.14 -6.26
C LEU A 16 2.73 -7.85 -6.64
N LYS A 17 2.40 -7.66 -7.92
CA LYS A 17 1.56 -6.55 -8.38
C LYS A 17 0.15 -6.64 -7.81
N GLU A 18 -0.47 -7.83 -7.81
CA GLU A 18 -1.80 -8.01 -7.22
C GLU A 18 -1.80 -7.79 -5.71
N LYS A 19 -0.81 -8.32 -4.99
CA LYS A 19 -0.64 -8.08 -3.55
C LYS A 19 -0.48 -6.59 -3.25
N ILE A 20 0.41 -5.92 -3.99
CA ILE A 20 0.65 -4.49 -3.83
C ILE A 20 -0.59 -3.70 -4.20
N SER A 21 -1.32 -4.02 -5.27
CA SER A 21 -2.54 -3.33 -5.67
C SER A 21 -3.63 -3.43 -4.60
N LYS A 22 -3.84 -4.62 -4.01
CA LYS A 22 -4.80 -4.81 -2.92
C LYS A 22 -4.41 -4.05 -1.65
N VAL A 23 -3.12 -4.04 -1.32
CA VAL A 23 -2.58 -3.23 -0.22
C VAL A 23 -2.80 -1.76 -0.54
N PHE A 24 -2.48 -1.33 -1.75
CA PHE A 24 -2.61 0.07 -2.17
C PHE A 24 -4.06 0.55 -2.13
N GLU A 25 -5.01 -0.18 -2.70
CA GLU A 25 -6.44 0.16 -2.61
C GLU A 25 -6.97 0.25 -1.18
N LYS A 26 -6.35 -0.47 -0.24
CA LYS A 26 -6.73 -0.43 1.17
C LYS A 26 -6.17 0.81 1.89
N TYR A 27 -5.07 1.39 1.41
CA TYR A 27 -4.35 2.46 2.09
C TYR A 27 -4.35 3.82 1.36
N ASP A 28 -4.55 3.82 0.05
CA ASP A 28 -4.86 4.98 -0.79
C ASP A 28 -6.32 5.40 -0.52
N VAL A 29 -6.52 6.02 0.65
CA VAL A 29 -7.83 6.42 1.15
C VAL A 29 -8.43 7.52 0.28
N ASN A 30 -7.59 8.38 -0.30
CA ASN A 30 -8.01 9.50 -1.14
C ASN A 30 -8.14 9.11 -2.63
N LYS A 31 -7.66 7.93 -3.03
CA LYS A 31 -7.67 7.39 -4.39
C LYS A 31 -6.94 8.28 -5.40
N ASP A 32 -5.89 8.95 -4.96
CA ASP A 32 -5.09 9.82 -5.80
C ASP A 32 -3.99 9.06 -6.57
N GLY A 33 -3.87 7.74 -6.35
CA GLY A 33 -2.89 6.87 -7.00
C GLY A 33 -1.47 7.04 -6.45
N GLN A 34 -1.33 7.71 -5.31
CA GLN A 34 -0.09 7.94 -4.60
C GLN A 34 -0.28 7.58 -3.12
N ILE A 35 0.80 7.17 -2.46
CA ILE A 35 0.84 7.13 -1.00
C ILE A 35 1.72 8.27 -0.53
N ASP A 36 1.11 9.17 0.22
CA ASP A 36 1.82 10.21 0.92
C ASP A 36 2.38 9.72 2.27
N LYS A 37 3.16 10.58 2.94
CA LYS A 37 3.75 10.22 4.24
C LYS A 37 2.69 9.95 5.31
N GLN A 38 1.54 10.63 5.27
CA GLN A 38 0.49 10.45 6.26
C GLN A 38 -0.25 9.13 6.05
N GLU A 39 -0.49 8.74 4.80
CA GLU A 39 -1.06 7.47 4.39
C GLU A 39 -0.12 6.31 4.72
N LEU A 40 1.19 6.48 4.51
CA LEU A 40 2.20 5.49 4.90
C LEU A 40 2.25 5.30 6.43
N ILE A 41 2.18 6.38 7.21
CA ILE A 41 2.15 6.31 8.67
C ILE A 41 0.86 5.62 9.15
N LYS A 42 -0.29 5.92 8.54
CA LYS A 42 -1.55 5.21 8.82
C LYS A 42 -1.44 3.73 8.46
N MET A 43 -0.83 3.41 7.33
CA MET A 43 -0.58 2.03 6.90
C MET A 43 0.24 1.26 7.93
N MET A 44 1.36 1.82 8.38
CA MET A 44 2.21 1.21 9.40
C MET A 44 1.51 1.06 10.75
N LYS A 45 0.70 2.05 11.16
CA LYS A 45 -0.10 1.96 12.39
C LYS A 45 -1.18 0.89 12.34
N SER A 46 -1.88 0.77 11.20
CA SER A 46 -2.92 -0.24 11.00
C SER A 46 -2.35 -1.65 10.82
N ALA A 47 -1.19 -1.80 10.16
CA ALA A 47 -0.52 -3.08 10.03
C ALA A 47 -0.08 -3.63 11.40
N ASN A 48 0.40 -2.77 12.30
CA ASN A 48 0.82 -3.15 13.65
C ASN A 48 -0.36 -3.48 14.60
N GLN A 49 -1.61 -3.32 14.14
CA GLN A 49 -2.82 -3.78 14.87
C GLN A 49 -3.35 -5.13 14.37
N PHE A 50 -2.91 -5.62 13.21
CA PHE A 50 -3.39 -6.91 12.65
C PHE A 50 -2.73 -8.15 13.29
N ASP A 51 -1.69 -7.98 14.10
CA ASP A 51 -1.04 -9.05 14.89
C ASP A 51 -1.60 -9.18 16.32
N ARG A 52 -2.72 -8.53 16.64
CA ARG A 52 -3.32 -8.52 18.01
C ARG A 52 -4.74 -9.07 18.12
N ASP A 53 -5.20 -9.83 17.14
CA ASP A 53 -6.40 -10.64 17.32
C ASP A 53 -5.96 -12.11 17.41
N GLU A 54 -5.74 -12.54 18.66
CA GLU A 54 -5.59 -13.93 19.13
C GLU A 54 -6.95 -14.67 19.12
#